data_AF-F0S9J4-F1
#
_entry.id   AF-F0S9J4-F1
#
_cell.length_a   1.000
_cell.length_b   1.000
_cell.length_c   1.000
_cell.angle_alpha   90.00
_cell.angle_beta   90.00
_cell.angle_gamma   90.00
#
_symmetry.space_group_name_H-M   'P 1'
#
loop_
_entity.id
_entity.type
_entity.pdbx_description
1 polymer ?
#
loop_
_entity_poly.entity_id
_entity_poly.type
_entity_poly.pdbx_seq_one_letter_code
_entity_poly.pdbx_strand_id
1 'polypeptide(L)'
;MKKHKIDYNKLLNTSDQHLKKLHDIVLKSIEEEQLISKKLESKEELTIGQRLADKVADFGGSWNFIIIFVLLILVWMGINVYFLKEKGFDPYPFILLNLLLSCLAAFQAPIIMMSQNRQEEKDRSRAEEDYLVNLKAEIEIKTLHEKIDLLITEQMETLLEIQKMQIERIDQLEQQIKNFQQNNDRSGI
;
A
#
# COMPACT_ATOMS: atom_id res chain seq x y z
N MET A 1 36.05 -31.02 -40.26
CA MET A 1 36.09 -29.89 -39.31
C MET A 1 35.24 -28.73 -39.83
N LYS A 2 34.03 -28.52 -39.32
CA LYS A 2 33.24 -27.29 -39.56
C LYS A 2 33.18 -26.52 -38.24
N LYS A 3 33.88 -25.38 -38.15
CA LYS A 3 33.83 -24.46 -37.00
C LYS A 3 32.42 -23.87 -36.92
N HIS A 4 31.73 -24.10 -35.81
CA HIS A 4 30.50 -23.41 -35.46
C HIS A 4 30.87 -21.96 -35.07
N LYS A 5 30.84 -21.04 -36.03
CA LYS A 5 30.97 -19.60 -35.73
C LYS A 5 29.64 -19.16 -35.12
N ILE A 6 29.63 -18.99 -33.80
CA ILE A 6 28.55 -18.34 -33.08
C ILE A 6 28.33 -16.96 -33.73
N ASP A 7 27.10 -16.70 -34.17
CA ASP A 7 26.75 -15.47 -34.89
C ASP A 7 26.55 -14.34 -33.87
N TYR A 8 27.66 -13.69 -33.51
CA TYR A 8 27.71 -12.62 -32.50
C TYR A 8 26.71 -11.48 -32.78
N ASN A 9 26.39 -11.21 -34.04
CA ASN A 9 25.42 -10.16 -34.41
C ASN A 9 23.98 -10.50 -34.02
N LYS A 10 23.65 -11.80 -33.92
CA LYS A 10 22.32 -12.28 -33.52
C LYS A 10 22.13 -12.18 -32.00
N LEU A 11 23.19 -12.48 -31.25
CA LEU A 11 23.21 -12.34 -29.78
C LEU A 11 23.15 -10.87 -29.37
N LEU A 12 23.94 -10.00 -30.01
CA LEU A 12 23.94 -8.56 -29.73
C LEU A 12 22.57 -7.91 -30.02
N ASN A 13 21.94 -8.23 -31.16
CA ASN A 13 20.59 -7.72 -31.45
C ASN A 13 19.54 -8.21 -30.46
N THR A 14 19.62 -9.48 -30.02
CA THR A 14 18.67 -10.05 -29.06
C THR A 14 18.84 -9.41 -27.67
N SER A 15 20.09 -9.19 -27.24
CA SER A 15 20.40 -8.45 -26.02
C SER A 15 19.93 -7.00 -26.09
N ASP A 16 20.23 -6.27 -27.16
CA ASP A 16 19.77 -4.87 -27.33
C ASP A 16 18.24 -4.75 -27.31
N GLN A 17 17.55 -5.73 -27.89
CA GLN A 17 16.09 -5.78 -27.91
C GLN A 17 15.50 -6.13 -26.54
N HIS A 18 16.20 -6.95 -25.75
CA HIS A 18 15.83 -7.25 -24.36
C HIS A 18 16.05 -6.04 -23.45
N LEU A 19 17.18 -5.36 -23.59
CA LEU A 19 17.50 -4.13 -22.87
C LEU A 19 16.48 -3.03 -23.14
N LYS A 20 16.01 -2.89 -24.39
CA LYS A 20 14.91 -1.98 -24.73
C LYS A 20 13.61 -2.31 -24.00
N LYS A 21 13.21 -3.58 -23.94
CA LYS A 21 11.99 -4.00 -23.23
C LYS A 21 12.11 -3.76 -21.73
N LEU A 22 13.26 -4.08 -21.14
CA LEU A 22 13.52 -3.82 -19.72
C LEU A 22 13.43 -2.32 -19.42
N HIS A 23 13.99 -1.48 -20.31
CA HIS A 23 13.94 -0.04 -20.18
C HIS A 23 12.51 0.51 -20.30
N ASP A 24 11.71 0.01 -21.23
CA ASP A 24 10.31 0.40 -21.41
C ASP A 24 9.46 0.03 -20.19
N ILE A 25 9.63 -1.19 -19.65
CA ILE A 25 8.92 -1.65 -18.46
C ILE A 25 9.29 -0.80 -17.26
N VAL A 26 10.59 -0.54 -17.05
CA VAL A 26 11.08 0.30 -15.95
C VAL A 26 10.59 1.73 -16.09
N LEU A 27 10.63 2.33 -17.28
CA LEU A 27 10.12 3.68 -17.51
C LEU A 27 8.62 3.78 -17.21
N LYS A 28 7.85 2.79 -17.65
CA LYS A 28 6.40 2.73 -17.41
C LYS A 28 6.08 2.57 -15.92
N SER A 29 6.80 1.71 -15.21
CA SER A 29 6.66 1.57 -13.76
C SER A 29 7.08 2.83 -13.00
N ILE A 30 8.14 3.53 -13.43
CA ILE A 30 8.57 4.80 -12.81
C ILE A 30 7.53 5.91 -13.06
N GLU A 31 6.96 5.99 -14.26
CA GLU A 31 5.92 6.97 -14.57
C GLU A 31 4.66 6.71 -13.74
N GLU A 32 4.23 5.45 -13.63
CA GLU A 32 3.13 5.04 -12.76
C GLU A 32 3.44 5.33 -11.27
N GLU A 33 4.67 5.07 -10.80
CA GLU A 33 5.11 5.39 -9.44
C GLU A 33 5.10 6.91 -9.15
N GLN A 34 5.55 7.73 -10.10
CA GLN A 34 5.56 9.19 -9.95
C GLN A 34 4.16 9.78 -9.91
N LEU A 35 3.24 9.26 -10.74
CA LEU A 35 1.85 9.69 -10.74
C LEU A 35 1.14 9.33 -9.43
N ILE A 36 1.38 8.13 -8.91
CA ILE A 36 0.83 7.69 -7.61
C ILE A 36 1.42 8.53 -6.47
N SER A 37 2.74 8.71 -6.44
CA SER A 37 3.43 9.49 -5.39
C SER A 37 2.96 10.95 -5.37
N LYS A 38 2.78 11.56 -6.54
CA LYS A 38 2.27 12.94 -6.64
C LYS A 38 0.82 13.08 -6.18
N LYS A 39 -0.02 12.05 -6.38
CA LYS A 39 -1.40 12.04 -5.87
C LYS A 39 -1.41 11.91 -4.34
N LEU A 40 -0.50 11.13 -3.75
CA LEU A 40 -0.36 10.98 -2.29
C LEU A 40 0.12 12.26 -1.58
N GLU A 41 0.91 13.10 -2.26
CA GLU A 41 1.47 14.33 -1.67
C GLU A 41 0.49 15.54 -1.72
N SER A 42 -0.60 15.40 -2.46
CA SER A 42 -1.65 16.42 -2.59
C SER A 42 -2.47 16.56 -1.30
N LYS A 43 -1.93 17.28 -0.31
CA LYS A 43 -2.69 17.71 0.87
C LYS A 43 -3.75 18.72 0.48
N GLU A 44 -5.02 18.34 0.57
CA GLU A 44 -6.13 19.29 0.53
C GLU A 44 -6.02 20.28 1.71
N GLU A 45 -5.98 21.58 1.42
CA GLU A 45 -5.98 22.61 2.44
C GLU A 45 -7.35 22.69 3.13
N LEU A 46 -7.38 22.41 4.44
CA LEU A 46 -8.61 22.42 5.22
C LEU A 46 -9.21 23.84 5.30
N THR A 47 -10.47 23.97 4.91
CA THR A 47 -11.21 25.24 5.00
C THR A 47 -11.50 25.62 6.47
N ILE A 48 -11.82 26.89 6.72
CA ILE A 48 -12.05 27.40 8.09
C ILE A 48 -13.23 26.68 8.77
N GLY A 49 -14.32 26.43 8.04
CA GLY A 49 -15.49 25.71 8.57
C GLY A 49 -15.17 24.26 8.94
N GLN A 50 -14.31 23.63 8.16
CA GLN A 50 -13.84 22.29 8.42
C GLN A 50 -12.95 22.18 9.67
N ARG A 51 -12.09 23.19 9.91
CA ARG A 51 -11.28 23.26 11.15
C ARG A 51 -12.14 23.46 12.39
N LEU A 52 -13.24 24.22 12.26
CA LEU A 52 -14.18 24.42 13.36
C LEU A 52 -14.97 23.14 13.66
N ALA A 53 -15.43 22.44 12.63
CA ALA A 53 -16.13 21.16 12.77
C ALA A 53 -15.28 20.11 13.50
N ASP A 54 -13.99 19.97 13.12
CA ASP A 54 -13.06 19.04 13.77
C ASP A 54 -12.90 19.36 15.27
N LYS A 55 -12.74 20.64 15.64
CA LYS A 55 -12.66 21.04 17.06
C LYS A 55 -13.94 20.77 17.84
N VAL A 56 -15.11 20.96 17.21
CA VAL A 56 -16.41 20.71 17.84
C VAL A 56 -16.64 19.21 18.03
N ALA A 57 -16.23 18.38 17.07
CA ALA A 57 -16.28 16.93 17.16
C ALA A 57 -15.41 16.40 18.31
N ASP A 58 -14.17 16.87 18.41
CA ASP A 58 -13.23 16.46 19.46
C ASP A 58 -13.74 16.86 20.86
N PHE A 59 -14.36 18.03 20.98
CA PHE A 59 -14.92 18.50 22.26
C PHE A 59 -16.22 17.78 22.63
N GLY A 60 -17.13 17.60 21.68
CA GLY A 60 -18.42 16.95 21.88
C GLY A 60 -18.34 15.44 22.09
N GLY A 61 -17.29 14.78 21.59
CA GLY A 61 -17.06 13.34 21.74
C GLY A 61 -16.40 12.93 23.07
N SER A 62 -16.02 13.87 23.93
CA SER A 62 -15.31 13.58 25.18
C SER A 62 -16.25 13.19 26.32
N TRP A 63 -15.89 12.13 27.05
CA TRP A 63 -16.58 11.72 28.29
C TRP A 63 -16.60 12.84 29.36
N ASN A 64 -15.58 13.69 29.40
CA ASN A 64 -15.51 14.79 30.36
C ASN A 64 -16.58 15.86 30.08
N PHE A 65 -16.91 16.12 28.81
CA PHE A 65 -17.95 17.07 28.44
C PHE A 65 -19.32 16.60 28.93
N ILE A 66 -19.63 15.32 28.73
CA ILE A 66 -20.89 14.71 29.18
C ILE A 66 -21.06 14.85 30.71
N ILE A 67 -20.00 14.56 31.47
CA ILE A 67 -20.04 14.64 32.94
C ILE A 67 -20.30 16.07 33.42
N ILE A 68 -19.58 17.05 32.86
CA ILE A 68 -19.76 18.47 33.21
C ILE A 68 -21.17 18.95 32.85
N PHE A 69 -21.69 18.54 31.69
CA PHE A 69 -23.02 18.93 31.22
C PHE A 69 -24.13 18.39 32.15
N VAL A 70 -24.04 17.12 32.54
CA VAL A 70 -24.98 16.51 33.50
C VAL A 70 -24.90 17.18 34.87
N LEU A 71 -23.69 17.48 35.36
CA LEU A 71 -23.53 18.19 36.63
C LEU A 71 -24.15 19.59 36.59
N LEU A 72 -23.98 20.33 35.49
CA LEU A 72 -24.58 21.65 35.32
C LEU A 72 -26.12 21.58 35.40
N ILE A 73 -26.73 20.60 34.74
CA ILE A 73 -28.18 20.35 34.81
C ILE A 73 -28.61 20.07 36.26
N LEU A 74 -27.91 19.19 36.96
CA LEU A 74 -28.21 18.85 38.36
C LEU A 74 -28.07 20.05 39.29
N VAL A 75 -27.05 20.89 39.10
CA VAL A 75 -26.85 22.13 39.85
C VAL A 75 -27.98 23.13 39.57
N TRP A 76 -28.38 23.29 38.31
CA TRP A 76 -29.49 24.17 37.92
C TRP A 76 -30.82 23.74 38.57
N MET A 77 -31.11 22.44 38.52
CA MET A 77 -32.27 21.86 39.19
C MET A 77 -32.19 22.05 40.70
N GLY A 78 -31.02 21.80 41.30
CA GLY A 78 -30.79 21.96 42.74
C GLY A 78 -31.03 23.39 43.23
N ILE A 79 -30.51 24.40 42.51
CA ILE A 79 -30.71 25.82 42.84
C ILE A 79 -32.20 26.20 42.75
N ASN A 80 -32.89 25.80 41.68
CA ASN A 80 -34.30 26.16 41.50
C ASN A 80 -35.23 25.46 42.52
N VAL A 81 -34.95 24.21 42.90
CA VAL A 81 -35.78 23.44 43.84
C VAL A 81 -35.53 23.82 45.30
N TYR A 82 -34.27 24.01 45.71
CA TYR A 82 -33.93 24.24 47.11
C TYR A 82 -33.88 25.71 47.50
N PHE A 83 -33.46 26.60 46.59
CA PHE A 83 -33.14 27.98 46.94
C PHE A 83 -34.26 28.98 46.60
N LEU A 84 -35.08 28.72 45.58
CA LEU A 84 -36.14 29.64 45.10
C LEU A 84 -37.56 29.05 45.22
N LYS A 85 -37.93 28.51 46.39
CA LYS A 85 -39.26 27.91 46.61
C LYS A 85 -40.46 28.85 46.41
N GLU A 86 -40.32 30.16 46.61
CA GLU A 86 -41.43 31.14 46.53
C GLU A 86 -41.41 32.03 45.28
N LYS A 87 -40.25 32.19 44.62
CA LYS A 87 -40.06 32.96 43.38
C LYS A 87 -39.10 32.21 42.44
N GLY A 88 -39.42 30.95 42.16
CA GLY A 88 -38.65 30.10 41.24
C GLY A 88 -38.47 30.78 39.90
N PHE A 89 -37.21 30.96 39.47
CA PHE A 89 -36.90 31.44 38.12
C PHE A 89 -37.34 30.39 37.07
N ASP A 90 -37.19 29.11 37.40
CA ASP A 90 -37.70 27.97 36.62
C ASP A 90 -38.30 26.90 37.57
N PRO A 91 -39.56 27.07 38.04
CA PRO A 91 -40.22 26.11 38.93
C PRO A 91 -40.45 24.76 38.25
N TYR A 92 -40.55 23.69 39.03
CA TYR A 92 -40.95 22.37 38.52
C TYR A 92 -42.28 22.51 37.75
N PRO A 93 -42.36 22.11 36.45
CA PRO A 93 -41.59 21.09 35.74
C PRO A 93 -40.37 21.55 34.88
N PHE A 94 -39.75 22.71 35.15
CA PHE A 94 -38.57 23.26 34.47
C PHE A 94 -38.76 23.56 32.96
N ILE A 95 -39.71 24.45 32.64
CA ILE A 95 -40.06 24.76 31.25
C ILE A 95 -38.91 25.44 30.49
N LEU A 96 -38.13 26.29 31.16
CA LEU A 96 -37.03 27.03 30.52
C LEU A 96 -35.86 26.09 30.22
N LEU A 97 -35.50 25.24 31.17
CA LEU A 97 -34.48 24.22 30.98
C LEU A 97 -34.86 23.26 29.85
N ASN A 98 -36.12 22.83 29.81
CA ASN A 98 -36.62 21.94 28.76
C ASN A 98 -36.57 22.60 27.36
N LEU A 99 -36.93 23.89 27.26
CA LEU A 99 -36.84 24.65 26.02
C LEU A 99 -35.39 24.78 25.54
N LEU A 100 -34.47 25.07 26.46
CA LEU A 100 -33.04 25.21 26.16
C LEU A 100 -32.43 23.89 25.69
N LEU A 101 -32.71 22.78 26.39
CA LEU A 101 -32.28 21.44 26.01
C LEU A 101 -32.82 21.02 24.63
N SER A 102 -34.10 21.32 24.36
CA SER A 102 -34.72 21.02 23.06
C SER A 102 -34.06 21.80 21.92
N CYS A 103 -33.77 23.09 22.15
CA CYS A 103 -33.04 23.92 21.19
C CYS A 103 -31.62 23.39 20.96
N LEU A 104 -30.91 23.04 22.04
CA LEU A 104 -29.55 22.50 21.96
C LEU A 104 -29.53 21.18 21.17
N ALA A 105 -30.46 20.27 21.43
CA ALA A 105 -30.59 19.02 20.71
C ALA A 105 -30.88 19.21 19.20
N ALA A 106 -31.70 20.20 18.85
CA ALA A 106 -31.98 20.54 17.45
C ALA A 106 -30.72 20.99 16.70
N PHE A 107 -29.83 21.74 17.36
CA PHE A 107 -28.53 22.12 16.78
C PHE A 107 -27.50 20.99 16.78
N GLN A 108 -27.61 20.01 17.68
CA GLN A 108 -26.68 18.89 17.75
C GLN A 108 -26.76 17.99 16.52
N ALA A 109 -27.95 17.66 16.02
CA ALA A 109 -28.09 16.71 14.91
C ALA A 109 -27.37 17.15 13.61
N PRO A 110 -27.47 18.41 13.14
CA PRO A 110 -26.69 18.89 12.00
C PRO A 110 -25.18 18.92 12.26
N ILE A 111 -24.74 19.29 13.47
CA ILE A 111 -23.32 19.32 13.83
C ILE A 111 -22.73 17.90 13.80
N ILE A 112 -23.46 16.93 14.36
CA ILE A 112 -23.09 15.52 14.33
C ILE A 112 -23.02 15.05 12.87
N MET A 113 -24.02 15.37 12.04
CA MET A 113 -24.03 15.01 10.62
C MET A 113 -22.87 15.64 9.85
N MET A 114 -22.53 16.90 10.12
CA MET A 114 -21.36 17.56 9.52
C MET A 114 -20.06 16.89 9.95
N SER A 115 -19.93 16.52 11.24
CA SER A 115 -18.77 15.77 11.75
C SER A 115 -18.69 14.36 11.16
N GLN A 116 -19.82 13.70 10.93
CA GLN A 116 -19.87 12.37 10.32
C GLN A 116 -19.46 12.42 8.85
N ASN A 117 -20.07 13.30 8.05
CA ASN A 117 -19.68 13.52 6.65
C ASN A 117 -18.18 13.82 6.53
N ARG A 118 -17.64 14.57 7.50
CA ARG A 118 -16.22 14.90 7.56
C ARG A 118 -15.33 13.69 7.82
N GLN A 119 -15.74 12.84 8.74
CA GLN A 119 -15.02 11.61 9.04
C GLN A 119 -15.08 10.65 7.84
N GLU A 120 -16.23 10.52 7.18
CA GLU A 120 -16.39 9.71 5.97
C GLU A 120 -15.51 10.19 4.81
N GLU A 121 -15.39 11.51 4.61
CA GLU A 121 -14.45 12.08 3.62
C GLU A 121 -13.00 11.67 3.91
N LYS A 122 -12.58 11.79 5.18
CA LYS A 122 -11.23 11.39 5.63
C LYS A 122 -11.01 9.88 5.44
N ASP A 123 -11.99 9.07 5.80
CA ASP A 123 -11.92 7.61 5.69
C ASP A 123 -11.88 7.18 4.21
N ARG A 124 -12.64 7.85 3.33
CA ARG A 124 -12.56 7.63 1.87
C ARG A 124 -11.18 7.97 1.32
N SER A 125 -10.62 9.12 1.71
CA SER A 125 -9.26 9.51 1.29
C SER A 125 -8.22 8.48 1.73
N ARG A 126 -8.28 8.03 2.99
CA ARG A 126 -7.39 6.98 3.51
C ARG A 126 -7.53 5.68 2.73
N ALA A 127 -8.75 5.26 2.41
CA ALA A 127 -8.99 4.07 1.61
C ALA A 127 -8.44 4.19 0.18
N GLU A 128 -8.51 5.37 -0.44
CA GLU A 128 -7.86 5.63 -1.73
C GLU A 128 -6.33 5.54 -1.63
N GLU A 129 -5.73 6.11 -0.59
CA GLU A 129 -4.29 6.05 -0.34
C GLU A 129 -3.83 4.59 -0.13
N ASP A 130 -4.54 3.83 0.71
CA ASP A 130 -4.27 2.41 0.98
C ASP A 130 -4.38 1.57 -0.31
N TYR A 131 -5.38 1.84 -1.14
CA TYR A 131 -5.54 1.19 -2.44
C TYR A 131 -4.33 1.43 -3.36
N LEU A 132 -3.84 2.67 -3.42
CA LEU A 132 -2.68 3.03 -4.23
C LEU A 132 -1.40 2.36 -3.74
N VAL A 133 -1.19 2.27 -2.43
CA VAL A 133 -0.05 1.55 -1.84
C VAL A 133 -0.12 0.07 -2.19
N ASN A 134 -1.30 -0.55 -2.09
CA ASN A 134 -1.48 -1.95 -2.44
C ASN A 134 -1.22 -2.21 -3.94
N LEU A 135 -1.70 -1.32 -4.81
CA LEU A 135 -1.44 -1.40 -6.25
C LEU A 135 0.07 -1.29 -6.55
N LYS A 136 0.77 -0.38 -5.87
CA LYS A 136 2.22 -0.24 -5.97
C LYS A 136 2.93 -1.54 -5.58
N ALA A 137 2.54 -2.13 -4.46
CA ALA A 137 3.09 -3.41 -3.99
C ALA A 137 2.83 -4.55 -4.99
N GLU A 138 1.64 -4.60 -5.61
CA GLU A 138 1.32 -5.59 -6.64
C GLU A 138 2.23 -5.45 -7.87
N ILE A 139 2.45 -4.23 -8.34
CA ILE A 139 3.36 -3.95 -9.47
C ILE A 139 4.79 -4.35 -9.12
N GLU A 140 5.30 -3.96 -7.95
CA GLU A 140 6.64 -4.33 -7.49
C GLU A 140 6.83 -5.84 -7.41
N ILE A 141 5.83 -6.58 -6.90
CA ILE A 141 5.86 -8.05 -6.85
C ILE A 141 5.90 -8.65 -8.26
N LYS A 142 5.08 -8.16 -9.20
CA LYS A 142 5.09 -8.63 -10.60
C LYS A 142 6.45 -8.37 -11.25
N THR A 143 7.02 -7.18 -11.08
CA THR A 143 8.34 -6.86 -11.63
C THR A 143 9.44 -7.74 -11.03
N LEU A 144 9.39 -8.03 -9.72
CA LEU A 144 10.32 -8.97 -9.09
C LEU A 144 10.16 -10.39 -9.65
N HIS A 145 8.91 -10.84 -9.88
CA HIS A 145 8.63 -12.14 -10.47
C HIS A 145 9.22 -12.26 -11.88
N GLU A 146 9.00 -11.26 -12.75
CA GLU A 146 9.57 -11.23 -14.09
C GLU A 146 11.11 -11.29 -14.08
N LYS A 147 11.76 -10.58 -13.15
CA LYS A 147 13.23 -10.64 -12.98
C LYS A 147 13.71 -12.02 -12.55
N ILE A 148 12.98 -12.67 -11.64
CA ILE A 148 13.29 -14.03 -11.17
C ILE A 148 13.17 -15.02 -12.33
N ASP A 149 12.10 -14.96 -13.12
CA ASP A 149 11.90 -15.84 -14.27
C ASP A 149 13.01 -15.69 -15.31
N LEU A 150 13.46 -14.46 -15.56
CA LEU A 150 14.58 -14.16 -16.45
C LEU A 150 15.88 -14.79 -15.93
N LEU A 151 16.20 -14.59 -14.65
CA LEU A 151 17.40 -15.16 -14.03
C LEU A 151 17.38 -16.70 -14.02
N ILE A 152 16.22 -17.31 -13.75
CA ILE A 152 16.06 -18.77 -13.78
C ILE A 152 16.33 -19.29 -15.20
N THR A 153 15.82 -18.61 -16.21
CA THR A 153 16.02 -18.99 -17.61
C THR A 153 17.50 -18.94 -17.99
N GLU A 154 18.22 -17.88 -17.63
CA GLU A 154 19.67 -17.75 -17.87
C GLU A 154 20.48 -18.83 -17.16
N GLN A 155 20.16 -19.13 -15.89
CA GLN A 155 20.83 -20.20 -15.15
C GLN A 155 20.57 -21.57 -15.76
N MET A 156 19.35 -21.82 -16.25
CA MET A 156 18.99 -23.07 -16.91
C MET A 156 19.82 -23.29 -18.19
N GLU A 157 19.98 -22.25 -19.02
CA GLU A 157 20.84 -22.33 -20.21
C GLU A 157 22.30 -22.64 -19.85
N THR A 158 22.83 -21.96 -18.83
CA THR A 158 24.20 -22.18 -18.34
C THR A 158 24.40 -23.62 -17.84
N LEU A 159 23.44 -24.15 -17.08
CA LEU A 159 23.48 -25.54 -16.59
C LEU A 159 23.46 -26.55 -17.74
N LEU A 160 22.65 -26.32 -18.77
CA LEU A 160 22.60 -27.17 -19.96
C LEU A 160 23.91 -27.13 -20.75
N GLU A 161 24.56 -25.98 -20.85
CA GLU A 161 25.86 -25.84 -21.51
C GLU A 161 26.96 -26.60 -20.74
N ILE A 162 26.98 -26.48 -19.41
CA ILE A 162 27.90 -27.25 -18.56
C ILE A 162 27.67 -28.75 -18.72
N GLN A 163 26.42 -29.21 -18.71
CA GLN A 163 26.06 -30.62 -18.94
C GLN A 163 26.57 -31.13 -20.30
N LYS A 164 26.39 -30.35 -21.38
CA LYS A 164 26.93 -30.73 -22.71
C LYS A 164 28.45 -30.84 -22.70
N MET A 165 29.16 -29.88 -22.11
CA MET A 165 30.61 -29.95 -21.99
C MET A 165 31.08 -31.17 -21.17
N GLN A 166 30.33 -31.57 -20.15
CA GLN A 166 30.61 -32.78 -19.38
C GLN A 166 30.44 -34.05 -20.24
N ILE A 167 29.37 -34.14 -21.03
CA ILE A 167 29.14 -35.26 -21.94
C ILE A 167 30.25 -35.34 -23.00
N GLU A 168 30.62 -34.22 -23.63
CA GLU A 168 31.71 -34.20 -24.61
C GLU A 168 33.05 -34.65 -24.01
N ARG A 169 33.32 -34.28 -22.75
CA ARG A 169 34.52 -34.73 -22.04
C ARG A 169 34.48 -36.24 -21.77
N ILE A 170 33.32 -36.80 -21.41
CA ILE A 170 33.15 -38.25 -21.24
C ILE A 170 33.41 -38.98 -22.56
N ASP A 171 32.89 -38.48 -23.68
CA ASP A 171 33.11 -39.08 -25.01
C ASP A 171 34.61 -39.05 -25.39
N GLN A 172 35.31 -37.94 -25.09
CA GLN A 172 36.75 -37.85 -25.30
C GLN A 172 37.53 -38.86 -24.46
N LEU A 173 37.15 -39.05 -23.18
CA LEU A 173 37.75 -40.07 -22.32
C LEU A 173 37.50 -41.47 -22.88
N GLU A 174 36.30 -41.77 -23.38
CA GLU A 174 35.99 -43.05 -24.02
C GLU A 174 36.91 -43.31 -25.23
N GLN A 175 37.09 -42.31 -26.09
CA GLN A 175 38.00 -42.43 -27.24
C GLN A 175 39.46 -42.61 -26.82
N GLN A 176 39.92 -41.89 -25.79
CA GLN A 176 41.27 -42.07 -25.27
C GLN A 176 41.49 -43.48 -24.72
N ILE A 177 40.52 -44.02 -23.97
CA ILE A 177 40.57 -45.40 -23.47
C ILE A 177 40.62 -46.40 -24.62
N LYS A 178 39.76 -46.27 -25.63
CA LYS A 178 39.78 -47.13 -26.84
C LYS A 178 41.13 -47.09 -27.56
N ASN A 179 41.70 -45.90 -27.73
CA ASN A 179 43.00 -45.73 -28.38
C ASN A 179 44.14 -46.34 -27.54
N PHE A 180 44.09 -46.21 -26.22
CA PHE A 180 45.05 -46.86 -25.31
C PHE A 180 44.97 -48.38 -25.38
N GLN A 181 43.76 -48.96 -25.40
CA GLN A 181 43.56 -50.40 -25.57
C GLN A 181 44.12 -50.88 -26.92
N GLN A 182 43.81 -50.17 -28.01
CA GLN A 182 44.25 -50.55 -29.35
C GLN A 182 45.77 -50.43 -29.57
N ASN A 183 46.43 -49.47 -28.91
CA ASN A 183 47.90 -49.36 -28.93
C ASN A 183 48.59 -50.42 -28.07
N ASN A 184 47.97 -50.82 -26.95
CA ASN A 184 48.51 -51.88 -26.09
C ASN A 184 48.40 -53.25 -26.78
N ASP A 185 47.31 -53.51 -27.50
CA ASP A 185 47.12 -54.73 -28.30
C ASP A 185 48.10 -54.84 -29.48
N ARG A 186 48.62 -53.71 -29.98
CA ARG A 186 49.63 -53.66 -31.06
C ARG A 186 51.08 -53.79 -30.56
N SER A 187 51.34 -53.54 -29.29
CA SER A 187 52.69 -53.64 -28.69
C SER A 187 52.97 -55.00 -28.05
N GLY A 188 51.97 -55.89 -28.01
CA GLY A 188 52.06 -57.23 -27.40
C GLY A 188 52.33 -58.39 -28.36
N ILE A 189 52.84 -58.13 -29.58
CA ILE A 189 53.33 -59.15 -30.53
C ILE A 189 54.84 -59.03 -30.67
#